data_AF-A0A2R6J4V6-F1
#
_entry.id   AF-A0A2R6J4V6-F1
#
_cell.length_a   1.000
_cell.length_b   1.000
_cell.length_c   1.000
_cell.angle_alpha   90.00
_cell.angle_beta   90.00
_cell.angle_gamma   90.00
#
_symmetry.space_group_name_H-M   'P 1'
#
loop_
_entity.id
_entity.type
_entity.pdbx_description
1 polymer ?
#
loop_
_entity_poly.entity_id
_entity_poly.type
_entity_poly.pdbx_seq_one_letter_code
_entity_poly.pdbx_strand_id
1 'polypeptide(L)'
;LLFYYLVVGPVEEFVKLLAVRIYAYRDDRFDSVIDGAVYGAVAGLGFASIENLIYITRNLSGSSAMLTSMTADFAAQFFEAVDAGGQIAAVRSLAGPGHVIYSAFAGYYLGLAKFNREHAVPIVIKGLLIAAFIHATYNSLVSFVPRLVVDAVPGVPFIVVFFGFVVVYVGFFLYILYRKLQRYSRKYRQVNADIEAADIDSELTEFDAD
;
A
#
# COMPACT_ATOMS: atom_id res chain seq x y z
N LEU A 1 -8.80 10.77 15.74
CA LEU A 1 -8.40 11.32 14.42
C LEU A 1 -6.91 11.67 14.39
N LEU A 2 -6.43 12.67 15.13
CA LEU A 2 -5.01 13.08 15.10
C LEU A 2 -4.02 11.95 15.40
N PHE A 3 -4.36 11.03 16.30
CA PHE A 3 -3.55 9.85 16.61
C PHE A 3 -3.21 9.01 15.37
N TYR A 4 -4.14 8.85 14.41
CA TYR A 4 -3.86 8.10 13.18
C TYR A 4 -2.84 8.82 12.30
N TYR A 5 -2.93 10.14 12.20
CA TYR A 5 -2.05 10.95 11.35
C TYR A 5 -0.67 11.19 11.94
N LEU A 6 -0.57 11.31 13.26
CA LEU A 6 0.67 11.69 13.94
C LEU A 6 1.47 10.48 14.46
N VAL A 7 0.79 9.36 14.72
CA VAL A 7 1.42 8.18 15.35
C VAL A 7 1.26 6.96 14.46
N VAL A 8 0.04 6.46 14.26
CA VAL A 8 -0.18 5.15 13.61
C VAL A 8 0.34 5.13 12.18
N GLY A 9 -0.12 6.06 11.33
CA GLY A 9 0.30 6.15 9.94
C GLY A 9 1.82 6.29 9.80
N PRO A 10 2.45 7.32 10.40
CA PRO A 10 3.90 7.51 10.29
C PRO A 10 4.73 6.34 10.81
N VAL A 11 4.40 5.81 11.99
CA VAL A 11 5.18 4.72 12.60
C VAL A 11 5.06 3.45 11.78
N GLU A 12 3.85 3.07 11.38
CA GLU A 12 3.69 1.83 10.63
C GLU A 12 4.29 1.91 9.23
N GLU A 13 4.09 3.01 8.50
CA GLU A 13 4.70 3.17 7.17
C GLU A 13 6.23 3.24 7.25
N PHE A 14 6.78 3.84 8.32
CA PHE A 14 8.22 3.81 8.58
C PHE A 14 8.73 2.39 8.79
N VAL A 15 8.07 1.58 9.64
CA VAL A 15 8.48 0.19 9.90
C VAL A 15 8.44 -0.65 8.62
N LYS A 16 7.38 -0.51 7.80
CA LYS A 16 7.25 -1.21 6.52
C LYS A 16 8.37 -0.80 5.56
N LEU A 17 8.63 0.50 5.43
CA LEU A 17 9.69 1.00 4.55
C LEU A 17 11.09 0.60 5.04
N LEU A 18 11.28 0.53 6.37
CA LEU A 18 12.53 0.06 6.98
C LEU A 18 12.80 -1.40 6.63
N ALA A 19 11.77 -2.27 6.64
CA ALA A 19 11.91 -3.65 6.20
C ALA A 19 12.40 -3.75 4.74
N VAL A 20 11.84 -2.95 3.84
CA VAL A 20 12.31 -2.85 2.43
C VAL A 20 13.76 -2.35 2.38
N ARG A 21 14.09 -1.31 3.16
CA ARG A 21 15.42 -0.71 3.19
C ARG A 21 16.52 -1.66 3.66
N ILE A 22 16.20 -2.55 4.61
CA ILE A 22 17.17 -3.51 5.16
C ILE A 22 17.32 -4.71 4.23
N TYR A 23 16.22 -5.25 3.69
CA TYR A 23 16.24 -6.52 2.96
C TYR A 23 16.47 -6.37 1.45
N ALA A 24 15.67 -5.53 0.78
CA ALA A 24 15.63 -5.47 -0.68
C ALA A 24 16.49 -4.33 -1.26
N TYR A 25 16.60 -3.19 -0.57
CA TYR A 25 17.18 -1.97 -1.14
C TYR A 25 18.65 -2.10 -1.54
N ARG A 26 19.42 -2.98 -0.87
CA ARG A 26 20.84 -3.22 -1.16
C ARG A 26 21.06 -4.39 -2.13
N ASP A 27 20.00 -5.09 -2.51
CA ASP A 27 20.05 -6.20 -3.44
C ASP A 27 20.14 -5.68 -4.89
N ASP A 28 20.88 -6.39 -5.74
CA ASP A 28 21.05 -6.06 -7.15
C ASP A 28 19.75 -6.21 -7.94
N ARG A 29 18.82 -7.05 -7.46
CA ARG A 29 17.46 -7.20 -8.03
C ARG A 29 16.60 -5.95 -7.87
N PHE A 30 16.98 -5.01 -7.01
CA PHE A 30 16.33 -3.70 -6.92
C PHE A 30 17.03 -2.76 -7.90
N ASP A 31 16.69 -2.87 -9.18
CA ASP A 31 17.34 -2.15 -10.28
C ASP A 31 16.46 -1.08 -10.94
N SER A 32 15.19 -0.96 -10.50
CA SER A 32 14.27 0.05 -10.99
C SER A 32 13.41 0.69 -9.89
N VAL A 33 12.81 1.84 -10.18
CA VAL A 33 11.83 2.50 -9.28
C VAL A 33 10.57 1.66 -9.09
N ILE A 34 10.24 0.82 -10.08
CA ILE A 34 9.07 -0.05 -10.02
C ILE A 34 9.28 -1.13 -8.96
N ASP A 35 10.50 -1.68 -8.82
CA ASP A 35 10.81 -2.67 -7.78
C ASP A 35 10.63 -2.08 -6.39
N GLY A 36 10.96 -0.81 -6.21
CA GLY A 36 10.64 -0.10 -4.97
C GLY A 36 9.16 -0.19 -4.63
N ALA A 37 8.26 0.07 -5.59
CA ALA A 37 6.83 -0.04 -5.38
C ALA A 37 6.39 -1.49 -5.11
N VAL A 38 6.97 -2.48 -5.80
CA VAL A 38 6.68 -3.90 -5.62
C VAL A 38 7.12 -4.40 -4.24
N TYR A 39 8.37 -4.14 -3.83
CA TYR A 39 8.84 -4.49 -2.49
C TYR A 39 8.07 -3.76 -1.39
N GLY A 40 7.69 -2.50 -1.63
CA GLY A 40 6.77 -1.76 -0.78
C GLY A 40 5.43 -2.50 -0.62
N ALA A 41 4.79 -2.89 -1.72
CA ALA A 41 3.54 -3.65 -1.71
C ALA A 41 3.66 -4.97 -0.92
N VAL A 42 4.76 -5.70 -1.11
CA VAL A 42 5.05 -6.96 -0.39
C VAL A 42 5.23 -6.71 1.11
N ALA A 43 5.96 -5.66 1.50
CA ALA A 43 6.11 -5.30 2.91
C ALA A 43 4.76 -4.93 3.54
N GLY A 44 3.92 -4.20 2.81
CA GLY A 44 2.55 -3.89 3.21
C GLY A 44 1.67 -5.13 3.43
N LEU A 45 1.76 -6.10 2.52
CA LEU A 45 1.04 -7.38 2.63
C LEU A 45 1.50 -8.20 3.85
N GLY A 46 2.81 -8.27 4.07
CA GLY A 46 3.39 -8.95 5.23
C GLY A 46 2.96 -8.29 6.54
N PHE A 47 2.97 -6.96 6.60
CA PHE A 47 2.50 -6.22 7.77
C PHE A 47 1.02 -6.46 8.04
N ALA A 48 0.17 -6.38 7.00
CA ALA A 48 -1.26 -6.67 7.13
C ALA A 48 -1.52 -8.10 7.63
N SER A 49 -0.75 -9.07 7.16
CA SER A 49 -0.82 -10.46 7.64
C SER A 49 -0.51 -10.56 9.13
N ILE A 50 0.55 -9.90 9.60
CA ILE A 50 0.94 -9.89 11.02
C ILE A 50 -0.12 -9.17 11.87
N GLU A 51 -0.62 -8.02 11.43
CA GLU A 51 -1.66 -7.28 12.15
C GLU A 51 -2.94 -8.12 12.30
N ASN A 52 -3.37 -8.76 11.21
CA ASN A 52 -4.52 -9.67 11.22
C ASN A 52 -4.29 -10.85 12.17
N LEU A 53 -3.10 -11.45 12.18
CA LEU A 53 -2.76 -12.56 13.08
C LEU A 53 -2.76 -12.16 14.56
N ILE A 54 -2.11 -11.04 14.90
CA ILE A 54 -2.08 -10.50 16.28
C ILE A 54 -3.49 -10.14 16.74
N TYR A 55 -4.29 -9.56 15.85
CA TYR A 55 -5.66 -9.25 16.15
C TYR A 55 -6.45 -10.53 16.45
N ILE A 56 -6.45 -11.52 15.56
CA ILE A 56 -7.14 -12.79 15.77
C ILE A 56 -6.75 -13.37 17.12
N THR A 57 -5.44 -13.60 17.36
CA THR A 57 -4.91 -14.20 18.59
C THR A 57 -5.29 -13.45 19.87
N ARG A 58 -5.29 -12.11 19.87
CA ARG A 58 -5.74 -11.31 21.03
C ARG A 58 -7.22 -11.45 21.32
N ASN A 59 -8.06 -11.60 20.28
CA ASN A 59 -9.49 -11.88 20.48
C ASN A 59 -9.71 -13.33 20.93
N LEU A 60 -8.80 -14.27 20.61
CA LEU A 60 -8.89 -15.68 21.05
C LEU A 60 -8.64 -15.82 22.55
N SER A 61 -7.69 -15.07 23.10
CA SER A 61 -7.30 -15.17 24.51
C SER A 61 -8.41 -14.72 25.49
N GLY A 62 -9.49 -14.09 25.00
CA GLY A 62 -10.63 -13.65 25.81
C GLY A 62 -11.90 -14.49 25.67
N SER A 63 -11.92 -15.58 24.88
CA SER A 63 -13.17 -16.31 24.64
C SER A 63 -12.96 -17.79 24.33
N SER A 64 -13.42 -18.65 25.25
CA SER A 64 -13.73 -20.07 25.01
C SER A 64 -14.72 -20.31 23.85
N ALA A 65 -15.34 -19.24 23.31
CA ALA A 65 -16.26 -19.26 22.18
C ALA A 65 -15.60 -19.55 20.81
N MET A 66 -14.29 -19.35 20.64
CA MET A 66 -13.62 -19.60 19.35
C MET A 66 -13.49 -21.11 19.03
N LEU A 67 -13.39 -21.98 20.05
CA LEU A 67 -13.32 -23.43 19.79
C LEU A 67 -14.62 -23.95 19.17
N THR A 68 -15.76 -23.30 19.46
CA THR A 68 -17.06 -23.52 18.80
C THR A 68 -17.14 -22.82 17.44
N SER A 69 -16.37 -21.76 17.22
CA SER A 69 -16.35 -20.99 15.97
C SER A 69 -15.49 -21.61 14.86
N MET A 70 -14.48 -22.43 15.23
CA MET A 70 -13.63 -23.16 14.27
C MET A 70 -14.34 -24.34 13.58
N THR A 71 -15.50 -24.77 14.07
CA THR A 71 -16.33 -25.82 13.47
C THR A 71 -17.58 -25.28 12.77
N ALA A 72 -17.82 -23.96 12.83
CA ALA A 72 -18.99 -23.31 12.25
C ALA A 72 -18.64 -22.59 10.94
N ASP A 73 -19.61 -22.58 10.02
CA ASP A 73 -19.53 -22.03 8.68
C ASP A 73 -18.95 -20.60 8.67
N PHE A 74 -17.76 -20.46 8.09
CA PHE A 74 -17.02 -19.21 7.98
C PHE A 74 -17.85 -18.11 7.32
N ALA A 75 -18.72 -18.47 6.37
CA ALA A 75 -19.61 -17.51 5.71
C ALA A 75 -20.66 -16.95 6.68
N ALA A 76 -21.25 -17.80 7.53
CA ALA A 76 -22.27 -17.39 8.48
C ALA A 76 -21.71 -16.43 9.55
N GLN A 77 -20.52 -16.72 10.09
CA GLN A 77 -19.84 -15.82 11.04
C GLN A 77 -19.44 -14.49 10.42
N PHE A 78 -19.03 -14.48 9.15
CA PHE A 78 -18.72 -13.24 8.44
C PHE A 78 -19.95 -12.34 8.35
N PHE A 79 -21.11 -12.89 7.95
CA PHE A 79 -22.35 -12.11 7.83
C PHE A 79 -22.90 -11.65 9.19
N GLU A 80 -22.83 -12.49 10.22
CA GLU A 80 -23.27 -12.13 11.58
C GLU A 80 -22.39 -11.05 12.22
N ALA A 81 -21.06 -11.14 12.08
CA ALA A 81 -20.13 -10.13 12.60
C ALA A 81 -20.29 -8.77 11.90
N VAL A 82 -20.73 -8.80 10.65
CA VAL A 82 -21.03 -7.62 9.82
C VAL A 82 -22.40 -7.01 10.18
N ASP A 83 -23.42 -7.83 10.47
CA ASP A 83 -24.78 -7.41 10.82
C ASP A 83 -24.90 -6.90 12.26
N ALA A 84 -24.14 -7.48 13.20
CA ALA A 84 -24.06 -7.02 14.59
C ALA A 84 -23.33 -5.66 14.76
N GLY A 85 -22.95 -5.00 13.66
CA GLY A 85 -22.30 -3.68 13.64
C GLY A 85 -20.93 -3.59 14.34
N GLY A 86 -20.37 -4.73 14.76
CA GLY A 86 -19.74 -4.77 16.07
C GLY A 86 -18.27 -5.18 16.15
N GLN A 87 -17.74 -6.06 15.30
CA GLN A 87 -16.38 -6.56 15.55
C GLN A 87 -15.48 -6.37 14.33
N ILE A 88 -14.75 -5.25 14.41
CA ILE A 88 -13.35 -4.97 14.02
C ILE A 88 -12.64 -6.02 13.12
N ALA A 89 -12.84 -7.32 13.29
CA ALA A 89 -12.33 -8.43 12.47
C ALA A 89 -12.63 -8.34 10.97
N ALA A 90 -13.91 -8.23 10.55
CA ALA A 90 -14.28 -8.21 9.13
C ALA A 90 -13.89 -6.89 8.43
N VAL A 91 -13.93 -5.79 9.19
CA VAL A 91 -13.53 -4.46 8.73
C VAL A 91 -12.00 -4.32 8.64
N ARG A 92 -11.25 -4.98 9.54
CA ARG A 92 -9.77 -5.01 9.49
C ARG A 92 -9.21 -6.04 8.53
N SER A 93 -9.85 -7.19 8.32
CA SER A 93 -9.40 -8.15 7.31
C SER A 93 -9.41 -7.53 5.91
N LEU A 94 -10.30 -6.57 5.67
CA LEU A 94 -10.38 -5.75 4.46
C LEU A 94 -9.56 -4.44 4.51
N ALA A 95 -8.86 -4.14 5.62
CA ALA A 95 -7.82 -3.12 5.66
C ALA A 95 -6.51 -3.59 4.98
N GLY A 96 -6.35 -4.91 4.81
CA GLY A 96 -5.18 -5.54 4.20
C GLY A 96 -4.83 -5.00 2.80
N PRO A 97 -5.78 -4.90 1.84
CA PRO A 97 -5.53 -4.31 0.52
C PRO A 97 -5.04 -2.86 0.59
N GLY A 98 -5.44 -2.09 1.61
CA GLY A 98 -4.98 -0.72 1.82
C GLY A 98 -3.48 -0.65 2.09
N HIS A 99 -2.98 -1.46 3.04
CA HIS A 99 -1.56 -1.49 3.40
C HIS A 99 -0.64 -1.78 2.22
N VAL A 100 -1.08 -2.63 1.29
CA VAL A 100 -0.35 -2.92 0.04
C VAL A 100 -0.13 -1.63 -0.75
N ILE A 101 -1.18 -0.83 -0.96
CA ILE A 101 -1.08 0.39 -1.76
C ILE A 101 -0.26 1.47 -1.06
N TYR A 102 -0.48 1.70 0.25
CA TYR A 102 0.21 2.77 0.98
C TYR A 102 1.72 2.50 1.01
N SER A 103 2.07 1.24 1.27
CA SER A 103 3.47 0.79 1.28
C SER A 103 4.08 0.82 -0.12
N ALA A 104 3.30 0.54 -1.17
CA ALA A 104 3.77 0.68 -2.56
C ALA A 104 4.05 2.15 -2.92
N PHE A 105 3.29 3.12 -2.39
CA PHE A 105 3.63 4.54 -2.52
C PHE A 105 4.96 4.86 -1.83
N ALA A 106 5.14 4.45 -0.57
CA ALA A 106 6.40 4.67 0.15
C ALA A 106 7.59 4.02 -0.60
N GLY A 107 7.39 2.79 -1.06
CA GLY A 107 8.34 2.01 -1.84
C GLY A 107 8.71 2.66 -3.18
N TYR A 108 7.72 3.21 -3.91
CA TYR A 108 7.97 3.98 -5.14
C TYR A 108 8.95 5.15 -4.90
N TYR A 109 8.74 5.92 -3.83
CA TYR A 109 9.65 7.03 -3.51
C TYR A 109 11.00 6.54 -2.99
N LEU A 110 11.06 5.42 -2.26
CA LEU A 110 12.35 4.82 -1.89
C LEU A 110 13.13 4.37 -3.13
N GLY A 111 12.46 3.77 -4.11
CA GLY A 111 13.07 3.45 -5.41
C GLY A 111 13.57 4.70 -6.11
N LEU A 112 12.76 5.76 -6.17
CA LEU A 112 13.20 7.03 -6.76
C LEU A 112 14.44 7.61 -6.06
N ALA A 113 14.50 7.50 -4.73
CA ALA A 113 15.64 7.94 -3.94
C ALA A 113 16.92 7.13 -4.21
N LYS A 114 16.81 5.84 -4.55
CA LYS A 114 17.96 4.99 -4.92
C LYS A 114 18.69 5.53 -6.13
N PHE A 115 17.94 5.95 -7.15
CA PHE A 115 18.48 6.45 -8.42
C PHE A 115 18.69 7.97 -8.44
N ASN A 116 18.27 8.70 -7.40
CA ASN A 116 18.44 10.15 -7.27
C ASN A 116 19.16 10.47 -5.94
N ARG A 117 20.43 10.03 -5.84
CA ARG A 117 21.20 10.03 -4.57
C ARG A 117 21.35 11.41 -3.92
N GLU A 118 21.55 12.45 -4.72
CA GLU A 118 21.68 13.83 -4.23
C GLU A 118 20.43 14.29 -3.46
N HIS A 119 19.25 13.82 -3.86
CA HIS A 119 17.97 14.20 -3.28
C HIS A 119 17.30 13.05 -2.51
N ALA A 120 18.06 12.01 -2.15
CA ALA A 120 17.48 10.78 -1.61
C ALA A 120 16.66 11.00 -0.34
N VAL A 121 17.18 11.78 0.61
CA VAL A 121 16.52 12.06 1.90
C VAL A 121 15.17 12.76 1.73
N PRO A 122 15.07 13.93 1.05
CA PRO A 122 13.78 14.59 0.88
C PRO A 122 12.78 13.74 0.07
N ILE A 123 13.26 12.92 -0.88
CA ILE A 123 12.39 12.00 -1.63
C ILE A 123 11.80 10.92 -0.70
N VAL A 124 12.60 10.30 0.16
CA VAL A 124 12.13 9.30 1.12
C VAL A 124 11.14 9.90 2.11
N ILE A 125 11.45 11.07 2.68
CA ILE A 125 10.56 11.77 3.61
C ILE A 125 9.21 12.08 2.94
N LYS A 126 9.24 12.60 1.71
CA LYS A 126 8.02 12.86 0.93
C LYS A 126 7.21 11.58 0.73
N GLY A 127 7.86 10.46 0.43
CA GLY A 127 7.21 9.16 0.28
C GLY A 127 6.51 8.69 1.55
N LEU A 128 7.22 8.76 2.68
CA LEU A 128 6.66 8.40 4.00
C LEU A 128 5.49 9.29 4.39
N LEU A 129 5.59 10.60 4.19
CA LEU A 129 4.50 11.53 4.50
C LEU A 129 3.25 11.25 3.66
N ILE A 130 3.43 10.99 2.35
CA ILE A 130 2.31 10.65 1.46
C ILE A 130 1.67 9.32 1.89
N ALA A 131 2.48 8.27 2.10
CA ALA A 131 1.96 6.97 2.51
C ALA A 131 1.24 7.04 3.86
N ALA A 132 1.84 7.69 4.85
CA ALA A 132 1.26 7.87 6.18
C ALA A 132 -0.06 8.67 6.13
N PHE A 133 -0.13 9.71 5.29
CA PHE A 133 -1.35 10.48 5.11
C PHE A 133 -2.47 9.66 4.49
N ILE A 134 -2.19 8.91 3.41
CA ILE A 134 -3.16 8.03 2.75
C ILE A 134 -3.63 6.96 3.73
N HIS A 135 -2.71 6.34 4.47
CA HIS A 135 -3.04 5.32 5.45
C HIS A 135 -3.90 5.89 6.60
N ALA A 136 -3.49 6.99 7.22
CA ALA A 136 -4.24 7.62 8.31
C ALA A 136 -5.63 8.10 7.88
N THR A 137 -5.77 8.55 6.63
CA THR A 137 -7.05 8.93 6.04
C THR A 137 -7.97 7.72 5.91
N TYR A 138 -7.46 6.57 5.46
CA TYR A 138 -8.23 5.33 5.45
C TYR A 138 -8.72 4.95 6.85
N ASN A 139 -7.80 4.90 7.83
CA ASN A 139 -8.13 4.54 9.22
C ASN A 139 -9.17 5.48 9.84
N SER A 140 -9.19 6.74 9.40
CA SER A 140 -10.15 7.74 9.89
C SER A 140 -11.52 7.59 9.22
N LEU A 141 -11.55 7.30 7.92
CA LEU A 141 -12.78 7.33 7.12
C LEU A 141 -13.51 5.99 7.05
N VAL A 142 -12.79 4.87 7.11
CA VAL A 142 -13.34 3.53 6.86
C VAL A 142 -14.48 3.13 7.80
N SER A 143 -14.44 3.58 9.04
CA SER A 143 -15.51 3.34 10.03
C SER A 143 -16.55 4.45 10.08
N PHE A 144 -16.26 5.61 9.49
CA PHE A 144 -17.09 6.82 9.58
C PHE A 144 -17.98 6.99 8.35
N VAL A 145 -17.38 6.99 7.15
CA VAL A 145 -18.09 7.26 5.89
C VAL A 145 -19.18 6.22 5.60
N PRO A 146 -18.92 4.90 5.72
CA PRO A 146 -19.98 3.93 5.46
C PRO A 146 -21.17 4.05 6.42
N ARG A 147 -20.95 4.41 7.69
CA ARG A 147 -22.03 4.63 8.67
C ARG A 147 -22.89 5.82 8.27
N LEU A 148 -22.25 6.95 7.95
CA LEU A 148 -22.96 8.15 7.49
C LEU A 148 -23.82 7.90 6.25
N VAL A 149 -23.32 7.10 5.29
CA VAL A 149 -24.06 6.81 4.06
C VAL A 149 -25.26 5.90 4.34
N VAL A 150 -25.13 4.91 5.24
CA VAL A 150 -26.27 4.08 5.66
C VAL A 150 -27.34 4.90 6.37
N ASP A 151 -26.93 5.81 7.26
CA ASP A 151 -27.86 6.71 7.97
C ASP A 151 -28.60 7.65 6.99
N ALA A 152 -27.93 8.07 5.90
CA ALA A 152 -28.50 8.94 4.88
C ALA A 152 -29.34 8.21 3.81
N VAL A 153 -29.08 6.91 3.58
CA VAL A 153 -29.75 6.11 2.55
C VAL A 153 -30.33 4.83 3.19
N PRO A 154 -31.53 4.91 3.79
CA PRO A 154 -32.17 3.78 4.44
C PRO A 154 -32.39 2.61 3.47
N GLY A 155 -32.15 1.39 3.94
CA GLY A 155 -32.39 0.15 3.19
C GLY A 155 -31.18 -0.41 2.42
N VAL A 156 -30.04 0.29 2.43
CA VAL A 156 -28.79 -0.27 1.87
C VAL A 156 -28.00 -0.98 2.97
N PRO A 157 -27.62 -2.27 2.80
CA PRO A 157 -26.82 -2.98 3.79
C PRO A 157 -25.45 -2.32 4.01
N PHE A 158 -25.03 -2.19 5.28
CA PHE A 158 -23.74 -1.59 5.66
C PHE A 158 -22.56 -2.21 4.90
N ILE A 159 -22.59 -3.52 4.71
CA ILE A 159 -21.52 -4.26 4.02
C ILE A 159 -21.33 -3.81 2.57
N VAL A 160 -22.42 -3.50 1.86
CA VAL A 160 -22.37 -3.05 0.46
C VAL A 160 -21.71 -1.67 0.40
N VAL A 161 -22.10 -0.77 1.29
CA VAL A 161 -21.52 0.57 1.40
C VAL A 161 -20.04 0.49 1.80
N PHE A 162 -19.72 -0.36 2.77
CA PHE A 162 -18.35 -0.60 3.23
C PHE A 162 -17.45 -1.08 2.10
N PHE A 163 -17.84 -2.14 1.38
CA PHE A 163 -17.08 -2.64 0.24
C PHE A 163 -16.97 -1.59 -0.87
N GLY A 164 -18.05 -0.88 -1.16
CA GLY A 164 -18.03 0.24 -2.11
C GLY A 164 -17.00 1.30 -1.72
N PHE A 165 -16.96 1.71 -0.45
CA PHE A 165 -15.97 2.63 0.07
C PHE A 165 -14.54 2.10 -0.12
N VAL A 166 -14.27 0.84 0.26
CA VAL A 166 -12.94 0.23 0.11
C VAL A 166 -12.51 0.21 -1.35
N VAL A 167 -13.38 -0.25 -2.26
CA VAL A 167 -13.08 -0.31 -3.70
C VAL A 167 -12.79 1.07 -4.27
N VAL A 168 -13.60 2.08 -3.92
CA VAL A 168 -13.38 3.46 -4.38
C VAL A 168 -12.07 4.01 -3.84
N TYR A 169 -11.80 3.85 -2.54
CA TYR A 169 -10.60 4.38 -1.89
C TYR A 169 -9.32 3.75 -2.44
N VAL A 170 -9.26 2.42 -2.40
CA VAL A 170 -8.15 1.59 -2.90
C VAL A 170 -7.97 1.84 -4.40
N GLY A 171 -9.04 1.80 -5.18
CA GLY A 171 -9.02 2.03 -6.63
C GLY A 171 -8.51 3.42 -7.00
N PHE A 172 -8.93 4.46 -6.28
CA PHE A 172 -8.47 5.83 -6.50
C PHE A 172 -6.96 5.96 -6.30
N PHE A 173 -6.43 5.47 -5.18
CA PHE A 173 -4.99 5.56 -4.90
C PHE A 173 -4.17 4.60 -5.78
N LEU A 174 -4.70 3.42 -6.10
CA LEU A 174 -4.09 2.51 -7.07
C LEU A 174 -3.96 3.18 -8.44
N TYR A 175 -5.00 3.86 -8.91
CA TYR A 175 -4.97 4.61 -10.17
C TYR A 175 -3.92 5.73 -10.15
N ILE A 176 -3.80 6.47 -9.05
CA ILE A 176 -2.75 7.51 -8.90
C ILE A 176 -1.35 6.87 -8.95
N LEU A 177 -1.12 5.78 -8.23
CA LEU A 177 0.15 5.07 -8.22
C LEU A 177 0.48 4.53 -9.61
N TYR A 178 -0.49 3.88 -10.26
CA TYR A 178 -0.38 3.37 -11.61
C TYR A 178 0.05 4.46 -12.60
N ARG A 179 -0.58 5.64 -12.55
CA ARG A 179 -0.18 6.78 -13.39
C ARG A 179 1.25 7.25 -13.10
N LYS A 180 1.71 7.24 -11.84
CA LYS A 180 3.10 7.57 -11.49
C LYS A 180 4.08 6.55 -12.06
N LEU A 181 3.78 5.26 -11.92
CA LEU A 181 4.59 4.16 -12.46
C LEU A 181 4.66 4.21 -13.98
N GLN A 182 3.53 4.44 -14.65
CA GLN A 182 3.51 4.60 -16.11
C GLN A 182 4.34 5.79 -16.58
N ARG A 183 4.23 6.95 -15.92
CA ARG A 183 5.03 8.14 -16.26
C ARG A 183 6.52 7.87 -16.13
N TYR A 184 6.93 7.20 -15.06
CA TYR A 184 8.31 6.79 -14.86
C TYR A 184 8.77 5.82 -15.96
N SER A 185 8.01 4.75 -16.19
CA SER A 185 8.33 3.71 -17.18
C SER A 185 8.46 4.25 -18.60
N ARG A 186 7.58 5.19 -19.00
CA ARG A 186 7.68 5.86 -20.30
C ARG A 186 8.96 6.68 -20.45
N LYS A 187 9.31 7.48 -19.42
CA LYS A 187 10.55 8.27 -19.43
C LYS A 187 11.80 7.39 -19.44
N TYR A 188 11.80 6.32 -18.65
CA TYR A 188 12.92 5.38 -18.59
C TYR A 188 13.17 4.72 -19.95
N ARG A 189 12.11 4.24 -20.61
CA ARG A 189 12.22 3.67 -21.97
C ARG A 189 12.67 4.69 -23.02
N GLN A 190 12.19 5.93 -22.95
CA GLN A 190 12.61 6.97 -23.89
C GLN A 190 14.10 7.27 -23.77
N VAL A 191 14.61 7.47 -22.55
CA VAL A 191 16.03 7.76 -22.33
C VAL A 191 16.92 6.61 -22.77
N ASN A 192 16.54 5.36 -22.50
CA ASN A 192 17.32 4.22 -22.97
C ASN A 192 17.31 4.10 -24.50
N ALA A 193 16.18 4.36 -25.16
CA ALA A 193 16.12 4.36 -26.62
C ALA A 193 16.98 5.47 -27.24
N ASP A 194 17.01 6.66 -26.63
CA ASP A 194 17.85 7.77 -27.10
C ASP A 194 19.35 7.44 -26.94
N ILE A 195 19.74 6.75 -25.85
CA ILE A 195 21.11 6.28 -25.64
C ILE A 195 21.49 5.22 -26.67
N GLU A 196 20.63 4.21 -26.89
CA GLU A 196 20.88 3.17 -27.90
C GLU A 196 20.99 3.76 -29.30
N ALA A 197 20.17 4.76 -29.66
CA ALA A 197 20.25 5.44 -30.94
C ALA A 197 21.56 6.23 -31.09
N ALA A 198 22.02 6.92 -30.04
CA ALA A 198 23.28 7.66 -30.05
C ALA A 198 24.52 6.75 -30.12
N ASP A 199 24.47 5.55 -29.54
CA ASP A 199 25.56 4.56 -29.59
C ASP A 199 25.67 3.91 -30.99
N ILE A 200 24.52 3.74 -31.69
CA ILE A 200 24.49 3.29 -33.09
C ILE A 200 25.03 4.37 -34.05
N ASP A 201 24.81 5.64 -33.73
CA ASP A 201 25.27 6.79 -34.53
C ASP A 201 26.65 7.30 -34.08
N SER A 202 27.49 6.43 -33.51
CA SER A 202 28.90 6.71 -33.18
C SER A 202 29.54 7.42 -34.37
N GLU A 203 29.72 8.74 -34.26
CA GLU A 203 30.34 9.56 -35.30
C GLU A 203 31.65 8.88 -35.67
N LEU A 204 31.79 8.50 -36.96
CA LEU A 204 33.06 8.07 -37.52
C LEU A 204 34.08 9.09 -37.07
N THR A 205 35.01 8.66 -36.23
CA THR A 205 36.05 9.57 -35.79
C THR A 205 36.89 9.92 -37.01
N GLU A 206 37.61 11.05 -36.99
CA GLU A 206 38.49 11.44 -38.10
C GLU A 206 39.57 10.38 -38.45
N PHE A 207 39.65 9.31 -37.66
CA PHE A 207 40.50 8.13 -37.83
C PHE A 207 39.84 6.95 -38.56
N ASP A 208 38.53 7.03 -38.86
CA ASP A 208 37.74 5.97 -39.52
C ASP A 208 37.50 6.24 -41.03
N ALA A 209 38.16 7.25 -41.60
CA ALA A 209 38.11 7.56 -43.04
C ALA A 209 39.30 6.94 -43.77
N ASP A 210 39.09 5.77 -44.38
CA ASP A 210 39.96 5.18 -45.42
C ASP A 210 39.58 5.68 -46.83
#